data_AF-X1GSL6-F1
#
_entry.id   AF-X1GSL6-F1
#
_cell.length_a   1.000
_cell.length_b   1.000
_cell.length_c   1.000
_cell.angle_alpha   90.00
_cell.angle_beta   90.00
_cell.angle_gamma   90.00
#
_symmetry.space_group_name_H-M   'P 1'
#
loop_
_entity.id
_entity.type
_entity.pdbx_description
1 polymer ?
#
loop_
_entity_poly.entity_id
_entity_poly.type
_entity_poly.pdbx_seq_one_letter_code
_entity_poly.pdbx_strand_id
1 'polypeptide(L)'
;MKISKFGILFLLLALRIDKHIKGYVDFYFGPKNLRKIVNNEDTTSPKKLLLDAKTLLKQLGSQGYDKERERYLEKMLIAMRTSIEILNGIEIPIKEQFL
;
A
#
# COMPACT_ATOMS: atom_id res chain seq x y z
N MET A 1 -5.37 14.28 -15.99
CA MET A 1 -4.60 13.01 -15.98
C MET A 1 -5.49 11.92 -15.37
N LYS A 2 -5.77 10.83 -16.09
CA LYS A 2 -6.62 9.73 -15.58
C LYS A 2 -5.74 8.78 -14.78
N ILE A 3 -6.05 8.56 -13.51
CA ILE A 3 -5.28 7.63 -12.66
C ILE A 3 -5.59 6.19 -13.12
N SER A 4 -4.56 5.38 -13.27
CA SER A 4 -4.71 3.97 -13.65
C SER A 4 -5.40 3.17 -12.54
N LYS A 5 -6.00 2.02 -12.90
CA LYS A 5 -6.57 1.10 -11.92
C LYS A 5 -5.54 0.69 -10.86
N PHE A 6 -4.30 0.42 -11.28
CA PHE A 6 -3.18 0.12 -10.38
C PHE A 6 -2.90 1.27 -9.40
N GLY A 7 -2.81 2.51 -9.90
CA GLY A 7 -2.59 3.68 -9.06
C GLY A 7 -3.71 3.88 -8.03
N ILE A 8 -4.97 3.64 -8.42
CA ILE A 8 -6.10 3.68 -7.48
C ILE A 8 -5.93 2.63 -6.38
N LEU A 9 -5.64 1.38 -6.74
CA LEU A 9 -5.47 0.29 -5.77
C LEU A 9 -4.27 0.52 -4.83
N PHE A 10 -3.16 1.05 -5.35
CA PHE A 10 -2.00 1.45 -4.56
C PHE A 10 -2.35 2.51 -3.51
N LEU A 11 -3.08 3.56 -3.91
CA LEU A 11 -3.50 4.61 -2.98
C LEU A 11 -4.51 4.11 -1.94
N LEU A 12 -5.45 3.27 -2.36
CA LEU A 12 -6.42 2.64 -1.45
C LEU A 12 -5.72 1.77 -0.41
N LEU A 13 -4.68 1.02 -0.79
CA LEU A 13 -3.90 0.22 0.15
C LEU A 13 -3.29 1.10 1.25
N ALA A 14 -2.58 2.17 0.88
CA ALA A 14 -1.97 3.09 1.85
C ALA A 14 -3.00 3.71 2.80
N LEU A 15 -4.14 4.17 2.27
CA LEU A 15 -5.23 4.75 3.06
C LEU A 15 -5.88 3.72 4.00
N ARG A 16 -5.98 2.45 3.59
CA ARG A 16 -6.52 1.40 4.45
C ARG A 16 -5.54 0.99 5.55
N ILE A 17 -4.22 1.07 5.31
CA ILE A 17 -3.20 0.88 6.35
C ILE A 17 -3.31 1.99 7.41
N ASP A 18 -3.58 3.24 7.00
CA ASP A 18 -3.79 4.39 7.92
C ASP A 18 -4.95 4.19 8.91
N LYS A 19 -5.94 3.34 8.58
CA LYS A 19 -6.99 2.94 9.54
C LYS A 19 -6.49 2.05 10.67
N HIS A 20 -5.36 1.37 10.48
CA HIS A 20 -4.71 0.53 11.51
C HIS A 20 -3.60 1.26 12.23
N ILE A 21 -2.80 2.03 11.49
CA ILE A 21 -1.65 2.77 12.01
C ILE A 21 -1.95 4.25 11.82
N LYS A 22 -2.44 4.90 12.88
CA LYS A 22 -2.75 6.33 12.84
C LYS A 22 -1.50 7.13 12.46
N GLY A 23 -1.58 7.91 11.38
CA GLY A 23 -0.45 8.71 10.89
C GLY A 23 0.42 8.00 9.86
N TYR A 24 0.02 6.80 9.41
CA TYR A 24 0.67 6.13 8.28
C TYR A 24 0.59 6.99 7.01
N VAL A 25 -0.51 7.71 6.82
CA VAL A 25 -0.64 8.75 5.82
C VAL A 25 -0.84 10.09 6.52
N ASP A 26 0.26 10.75 6.84
CA ASP A 26 0.28 12.04 7.55
C ASP A 26 -0.55 13.12 6.82
N PHE A 27 -0.39 13.24 5.49
CA PHE A 27 -1.23 14.09 4.67
C PHE A 27 -1.54 13.48 3.30
N TYR A 28 -2.76 13.67 2.80
CA TYR A 28 -3.20 13.13 1.51
C TYR A 28 -3.67 14.23 0.54
N PHE A 29 -2.86 14.46 -0.50
CA PHE A 29 -3.15 15.37 -1.61
C PHE A 29 -3.76 14.67 -2.85
N GLY A 30 -4.16 13.40 -2.73
CA GLY A 30 -4.73 12.64 -3.85
C GLY A 30 -6.24 12.86 -4.08
N PRO A 31 -6.87 12.08 -4.97
CA PRO A 31 -8.29 12.20 -5.25
C PRO A 31 -9.18 12.05 -4.00
N LYS A 32 -9.93 13.11 -3.66
CA LYS A 32 -10.74 13.17 -2.43
C LYS A 32 -11.75 12.03 -2.31
N ASN A 33 -12.23 11.48 -3.43
CA ASN A 33 -13.16 10.36 -3.46
C ASN A 33 -12.54 9.07 -2.89
N LEU A 34 -11.24 8.83 -3.05
CA LEU A 34 -10.58 7.63 -2.51
C LEU A 34 -10.53 7.63 -0.99
N ARG A 35 -10.22 8.78 -0.37
CA ARG A 35 -10.27 8.92 1.09
C ARG A 35 -11.70 8.76 1.61
N LYS A 36 -12.71 9.29 0.92
CA LYS A 36 -14.12 9.08 1.27
C LYS A 36 -14.53 7.61 1.22
N ILE A 37 -14.09 6.87 0.21
CA ILE A 37 -14.34 5.42 0.10
C ILE A 37 -13.80 4.71 1.34
N VAL A 38 -12.52 4.89 1.65
CA VAL A 38 -11.87 4.19 2.78
C VAL A 38 -12.45 4.61 4.15
N ASN A 39 -12.87 5.86 4.30
CA ASN A 39 -13.54 6.31 5.52
C ASN A 39 -14.88 5.59 5.76
N ASN A 40 -15.61 5.26 4.68
CA ASN A 40 -16.93 4.61 4.74
C ASN A 40 -16.86 3.07 4.73
N GLU A 41 -15.71 2.48 4.43
CA GLU A 41 -15.49 1.03 4.52
C GLU A 41 -15.27 0.60 5.97
N ASP A 42 -15.70 -0.61 6.32
CA ASP A 42 -15.21 -1.27 7.54
C ASP A 42 -13.68 -1.43 7.48
N THR A 43 -13.04 -1.48 8.65
CA THR A 43 -11.60 -1.68 8.73
C THR A 43 -11.22 -3.01 8.08
N THR A 44 -10.52 -2.94 6.94
CA THR A 44 -10.08 -4.12 6.18
C THR A 44 -9.12 -4.94 7.01
N SER A 45 -9.30 -6.27 7.08
CA SER A 45 -8.43 -7.12 7.91
C SER A 45 -6.96 -7.08 7.46
N PRO A 46 -5.98 -7.15 8.38
CA PRO A 46 -4.56 -7.17 8.02
C PRO A 46 -4.18 -8.31 7.05
N LYS A 47 -4.83 -9.48 7.16
CA LYS A 47 -4.65 -10.60 6.20
C LYS A 47 -5.04 -10.21 4.77
N LYS A 48 -6.15 -9.49 4.61
CA LYS A 48 -6.61 -9.02 3.30
C LYS A 48 -5.68 -7.93 2.75
N LEU A 49 -5.23 -6.99 3.59
CA LEU A 49 -4.24 -5.98 3.19
C LEU A 49 -2.93 -6.61 2.70
N LEU A 50 -2.47 -7.68 3.37
CA LEU A 50 -1.25 -8.38 2.98
C LEU A 50 -1.39 -9.04 1.60
N LEU A 51 -2.55 -9.65 1.32
CA LEU A 51 -2.86 -10.21 0.01
C LEU A 51 -2.90 -9.14 -1.07
N ASP A 52 -3.50 -7.98 -0.78
CA ASP A 52 -3.58 -6.86 -1.71
C ASP A 52 -2.18 -6.30 -2.04
N ALA A 53 -1.31 -6.13 -1.03
CA ALA A 53 0.08 -5.70 -1.22
C ALA A 53 0.87 -6.69 -2.10
N LYS A 54 0.77 -8.00 -1.82
CA LYS A 54 1.41 -9.06 -2.62
C LYS A 54 0.89 -9.10 -4.06
N THR A 55 -0.40 -8.81 -4.25
CA THR A 55 -1.02 -8.76 -5.58
C THR A 55 -0.51 -7.56 -6.39
N LEU A 56 -0.39 -6.39 -5.76
CA LEU A 56 0.17 -5.20 -6.42
C LEU A 56 1.64 -5.40 -6.80
N LEU A 57 2.46 -6.00 -5.93
CA LEU A 57 3.85 -6.34 -6.26
C LEU A 57 3.95 -7.23 -7.52
N LYS A 58 3.12 -8.27 -7.60
CA LYS A 58 3.08 -9.15 -8.80
C LYS A 58 2.63 -8.44 -10.07
N GLN A 59 1.76 -7.43 -9.96
CA GLN A 59 1.22 -6.68 -11.10
C GLN A 59 2.14 -5.57 -11.57
N LEU A 60 3.10 -5.13 -10.74
CA LEU A 60 3.90 -3.93 -10.96
C LEU A 60 4.66 -3.96 -12.31
N GLY A 61 5.37 -5.05 -12.61
CA GLY A 61 6.13 -5.17 -13.87
C GLY A 61 5.28 -5.15 -15.14
N SER A 62 3.96 -5.36 -15.03
CA SER A 62 3.04 -5.29 -16.18
C SER A 62 2.45 -3.90 -16.42
N GLN A 63 2.80 -2.90 -15.59
CA GLN A 63 2.23 -1.55 -15.69
C GLN A 63 2.88 -0.67 -16.77
N GLY A 64 4.03 -1.09 -17.34
CA GLY A 64 4.72 -0.34 -18.39
C GLY A 64 5.38 0.95 -17.90
N TYR A 65 5.76 1.01 -16.62
CA TYR A 65 6.54 2.11 -16.08
C TYR A 65 7.99 2.03 -16.55
N ASP A 66 8.70 3.17 -16.56
CA ASP A 66 10.16 3.14 -16.65
C ASP A 66 10.77 2.46 -15.41
N LYS A 67 12.03 2.06 -15.52
CA LYS A 67 12.74 1.29 -14.47
C LYS A 67 12.86 2.05 -13.15
N GLU A 68 13.00 3.38 -13.20
CA GLU A 68 13.14 4.18 -11.98
C GLU A 68 11.81 4.26 -11.23
N ARG A 69 10.73 4.51 -11.98
CA ARG A 69 9.37 4.56 -11.43
C ARG A 69 8.93 3.19 -10.90
N GLU A 70 9.23 2.12 -11.62
CA GLU A 70 8.95 0.76 -11.18
C GLU A 70 9.68 0.45 -9.87
N ARG A 71 10.99 0.70 -9.79
CA ARG A 71 11.79 0.49 -8.57
C ARG A 71 11.28 1.30 -7.38
N TYR A 72 10.89 2.56 -7.60
CA TYR A 72 10.29 3.39 -6.56
C TYR A 72 9.00 2.77 -6.02
N LEU A 73 8.08 2.38 -6.91
CA LEU A 73 6.79 1.78 -6.51
C LEU A 73 6.97 0.41 -5.85
N GLU A 74 7.94 -0.37 -6.30
CA GLU A 74 8.32 -1.64 -5.67
C GLU A 74 8.71 -1.42 -4.21
N LYS A 75 9.63 -0.47 -3.95
CA LYS A 75 10.08 -0.18 -2.59
C LYS A 75 8.98 0.37 -1.70
N MET A 76 8.08 1.19 -2.24
CA MET A 76 6.88 1.63 -1.52
C MET A 76 5.96 0.45 -1.15
N LEU A 77 5.71 -0.48 -2.08
CA LEU A 77 4.88 -1.65 -1.84
C LEU A 77 5.53 -2.64 -0.85
N ILE A 78 6.86 -2.80 -0.88
CA ILE A 78 7.61 -3.57 0.11
C ILE A 78 7.42 -2.94 1.50
N ALA A 79 7.61 -1.63 1.64
CA ALA A 79 7.41 -0.94 2.92
C ALA A 79 5.97 -1.10 3.47
N MET A 80 4.95 -0.99 2.60
CA MET A 80 3.56 -1.27 2.96
C MET A 80 3.35 -2.72 3.41
N ARG A 81 3.89 -3.69 2.65
CA ARG A 81 3.82 -5.11 3.00
C ARG A 81 4.44 -5.38 4.38
N THR A 82 5.65 -4.89 4.61
CA THR A 82 6.36 -5.06 5.89
C THR A 82 5.57 -4.46 7.06
N SER A 83 4.99 -3.27 6.86
CA SER A 83 4.13 -2.64 7.89
C SER A 83 2.90 -3.51 8.22
N ILE A 84 2.29 -4.13 7.20
CA ILE A 84 1.16 -5.04 7.39
C ILE A 84 1.58 -6.37 8.05
N GLU A 85 2.79 -6.87 7.77
CA GLU A 85 3.34 -8.07 8.41
C GLU A 85 3.54 -7.83 9.92
N ILE A 86 4.10 -6.68 10.29
CA ILE A 86 4.21 -6.25 11.70
C ILE A 86 2.82 -6.12 12.34
N LEU A 87 1.83 -5.55 11.65
CA LEU A 87 0.44 -5.50 12.12
C LEU A 87 -0.19 -6.89 12.35
N ASN A 88 0.25 -7.91 11.61
CA ASN A 88 -0.19 -9.29 11.81
C ASN A 88 0.57 -10.01 12.96
N GLY A 89 1.42 -9.30 13.70
CA GLY A 89 2.22 -9.86 14.79
C GLY A 89 3.45 -10.64 14.32
N ILE A 90 3.89 -10.45 13.07
CA ILE A 90 5.14 -11.03 12.59
C ILE A 90 6.29 -10.20 13.15
N GLU A 91 7.15 -10.84 13.93
CA GLU A 91 8.43 -10.24 14.33
C GLU A 91 9.41 -10.31 13.17
N ILE A 92 9.75 -9.14 12.61
CA ILE A 92 10.74 -9.02 11.54
C ILE A 92 11.99 -8.36 12.14
N PRO A 93 13.16 -9.02 12.13
CA PRO A 93 14.41 -8.41 12.55
C PRO A 93 14.67 -7.11 11.78
N ILE A 94 15.20 -6.08 12.45
CA ILE A 94 15.41 -4.76 11.83
C ILE A 94 16.21 -4.82 10.51
N LYS A 95 17.13 -5.78 10.39
CA LYS A 95 17.93 -6.01 9.16
C LYS A 95 17.09 -6.44 7.97
N GLU A 96 15.97 -7.11 8.20
CA GLU A 96 15.10 -7.70 7.18
C GLU A 96 13.95 -6.76 6.78
N GLN A 97 13.67 -5.71 7.58
CA GLN A 97 12.61 -4.75 7.28
C GLN A 97 12.89 -3.88 6.04
N PHE A 98 14.15 -3.81 5.59
CA PHE A 98 14.60 -2.93 4.49
C PHE A 98 15.02 -3.67 3.20
N LEU A 99 15.02 -5.00 3.20
CA LEU A 99 15.43 -5.83 2.05
C LEU A 99 14.27 -5.96 1.04
#